data_AF-A0AAD6MK43-F1
#
_entry.id   AF-A0AAD6MK43-F1
#
_cell.length_a   1.000
_cell.length_b   1.000
_cell.length_c   1.000
_cell.angle_alpha   90.00
_cell.angle_beta   90.00
_cell.angle_gamma   90.00
#
_symmetry.space_group_name_H-M   'P 1'
#
loop_
_entity.id
_entity.type
_entity.pdbx_description
1 polymer ?
#
loop_
_entity_poly.entity_id
_entity_poly.type
_entity_poly.pdbx_seq_one_letter_code
_entity_poly.pdbx_strand_id
1 'polypeptide(L)'
;MEITWLVPFTCVDITEVLTELEFTIQRLKVMTTPDEKVVDLFFITDGRELLHTKERRDNTCGYLCDVFKEYCISCELQLAGPECENQRTFSSLPMAVAEELFSCELSEKESCTQALGTATTPPKKAIVTVDNLLSPAHTLLQIQCVDQKGLFYDILRTSKDLNIQVAYGRFSSSIKGYRNMDLLIRQTDGKKIVDPKLLANTCSRLKEEMLHPLRVIITNRGPDTELLVANPVELCGKGRPRVFYDVTLTLKKLGICIFSAEIGRHSTQDRQWEVYRFLLDENCDVPLASSQARNQIVDRIRRTLMGW
;
A
#
# COMPACT_ATOMS: atom_id res chain seq x y z
N MET A 1 -2.48 -3.58 -19.77
CA MET A 1 -3.61 -4.39 -20.30
C MET A 1 -4.90 -3.72 -19.84
N GLU A 2 -5.99 -3.82 -20.59
CA GLU A 2 -7.17 -2.94 -20.45
C GLU A 2 -8.42 -3.78 -20.20
N ILE A 3 -9.08 -3.58 -19.07
CA ILE A 3 -10.43 -4.11 -18.85
C ILE A 3 -11.40 -2.95 -18.98
N THR A 4 -12.29 -3.03 -19.95
CA THR A 4 -13.34 -2.03 -20.16
C THR A 4 -14.63 -2.54 -19.54
N TRP A 5 -15.19 -1.79 -18.58
CA TRP A 5 -16.47 -2.12 -17.96
C TRP A 5 -17.47 -1.02 -18.14
N LEU A 6 -18.69 -1.37 -18.53
CA LEU A 6 -19.87 -0.50 -18.45
C LEU A 6 -20.75 -1.05 -17.31
N VAL A 7 -20.67 -0.50 -16.09
CA VAL A 7 -21.48 -0.98 -14.94
C VAL A 7 -21.73 0.14 -13.91
N PRO A 8 -22.94 0.26 -13.31
CA PRO A 8 -23.34 1.41 -12.51
C PRO A 8 -23.01 1.37 -11.00
N PHE A 9 -21.96 0.67 -10.53
CA PHE A 9 -21.69 0.51 -9.08
C PHE A 9 -20.21 0.67 -8.66
N THR A 10 -20.01 0.96 -7.36
CA THR A 10 -18.78 1.48 -6.74
C THR A 10 -17.55 0.58 -6.91
N CYS A 11 -16.48 1.12 -7.50
CA CYS A 11 -15.08 0.66 -7.54
C CYS A 11 -14.61 -0.42 -6.53
N VAL A 12 -15.05 -0.39 -5.28
CA VAL A 12 -14.58 -1.27 -4.19
C VAL A 12 -14.88 -2.75 -4.39
N ASP A 13 -16.06 -3.10 -4.90
CA ASP A 13 -16.43 -4.52 -4.94
C ASP A 13 -15.64 -5.26 -6.03
N ILE A 14 -15.28 -4.55 -7.11
CA ILE A 14 -14.41 -5.06 -8.18
C ILE A 14 -12.96 -5.18 -7.69
N THR A 15 -12.47 -4.25 -6.87
CA THR A 15 -11.08 -4.29 -6.38
C THR A 15 -10.84 -5.50 -5.47
N GLU A 16 -11.86 -5.99 -4.76
CA GLU A 16 -11.79 -7.24 -3.99
C GLU A 16 -11.53 -8.43 -4.91
N VAL A 17 -12.41 -8.62 -5.88
CA VAL A 17 -12.37 -9.77 -6.80
C VAL A 17 -11.08 -9.78 -7.61
N LEU A 18 -10.67 -8.61 -8.14
CA LEU A 18 -9.41 -8.51 -8.88
C LEU A 18 -8.21 -8.90 -8.00
N THR A 19 -8.23 -8.50 -6.72
CA THR A 19 -7.18 -8.88 -5.77
C THR A 19 -7.17 -10.39 -5.49
N GLU A 20 -8.34 -11.01 -5.30
CA GLU A 20 -8.47 -12.47 -5.10
C GLU A 20 -7.99 -13.28 -6.29
N LEU A 21 -8.22 -12.77 -7.50
CA LEU A 21 -7.77 -13.39 -8.74
C LEU A 21 -6.30 -13.11 -9.08
N GLU A 22 -5.53 -12.47 -8.18
CA GLU A 22 -4.11 -12.10 -8.37
C GLU A 22 -3.88 -11.08 -9.49
N PHE A 23 -4.86 -10.23 -9.76
CA PHE A 23 -4.67 -9.06 -10.62
C PHE A 23 -4.21 -7.85 -9.79
N THR A 24 -3.28 -7.09 -10.34
CA THR A 24 -2.87 -5.80 -9.80
C THR A 24 -3.50 -4.70 -10.64
N ILE A 25 -4.25 -3.80 -9.99
CA ILE A 25 -4.80 -2.61 -10.62
C ILE A 25 -3.67 -1.59 -10.78
N GLN A 26 -3.45 -1.12 -12.01
CA GLN A 26 -2.51 -0.04 -12.32
C GLN A 26 -3.22 1.30 -12.35
N ARG A 27 -4.46 1.33 -12.83
CA ARG A 27 -5.25 2.55 -12.97
C ARG A 27 -6.74 2.24 -12.98
N LEU A 28 -7.51 3.20 -12.50
CA LEU A 28 -8.96 3.24 -12.51
C LEU A 28 -9.41 4.61 -13.04
N LYS A 29 -10.36 4.62 -13.96
CA LYS A 29 -11.11 5.82 -14.33
C LYS A 29 -12.60 5.54 -14.21
N VAL A 30 -13.30 6.39 -13.47
CA VAL A 30 -14.75 6.37 -13.42
C VAL A 30 -15.24 7.39 -14.45
N MET A 31 -16.12 6.96 -15.35
CA MET A 31 -16.68 7.81 -16.40
C MET A 31 -18.20 7.69 -16.40
N THR A 32 -18.88 8.79 -16.67
CA THR A 32 -20.33 8.78 -16.91
C THR A 32 -20.58 8.88 -18.41
N THR A 33 -21.33 7.95 -18.97
CA THR A 33 -21.74 7.98 -20.38
C THR A 33 -22.87 8.99 -20.59
N PRO A 34 -23.12 9.42 -21.85
CA PRO A 34 -24.19 10.38 -22.16
C PRO A 34 -25.60 9.92 -21.77
N ASP A 35 -25.81 8.61 -21.58
CA ASP A 35 -27.05 8.01 -21.07
C ASP A 35 -27.08 7.87 -19.54
N GLU A 36 -26.25 8.65 -18.83
CA GLU A 36 -26.14 8.71 -17.37
C GLU A 36 -25.71 7.40 -16.68
N LYS A 37 -25.18 6.43 -17.44
CA LYS A 37 -24.59 5.22 -16.85
C LYS A 37 -23.16 5.47 -16.42
N VAL A 38 -22.74 4.78 -15.37
CA VAL A 38 -21.35 4.80 -14.90
C VAL A 38 -20.57 3.65 -15.54
N VAL A 39 -19.30 3.91 -15.82
CA VAL A 39 -18.36 3.06 -16.54
C VAL A 39 -17.04 3.11 -15.78
N ASP A 40 -16.67 1.99 -15.17
CA ASP A 40 -15.42 1.86 -14.43
C ASP A 40 -14.35 1.19 -15.31
N LEU A 41 -13.43 1.97 -15.85
CA LEU A 41 -12.33 1.47 -16.67
C LEU A 41 -11.14 1.08 -15.78
N PHE A 42 -10.81 -0.21 -15.73
CA PHE A 42 -9.68 -0.74 -14.96
C PHE A 42 -8.53 -1.14 -15.89
N PHE A 43 -7.34 -0.63 -15.59
CA PHE A 43 -6.10 -1.13 -16.18
C PHE A 43 -5.46 -2.07 -15.19
N ILE A 44 -5.24 -3.32 -15.58
CA ILE A 44 -4.68 -4.35 -14.71
C ILE A 44 -3.44 -5.02 -15.30
N THR A 45 -2.72 -5.72 -14.43
CA THR A 45 -1.67 -6.68 -14.78
C THR A 45 -1.97 -8.02 -14.10
N ASP A 46 -1.78 -9.12 -14.82
CA ASP A 46 -1.98 -10.47 -14.29
C ASP A 46 -0.73 -10.97 -13.58
N GLY A 47 -0.83 -11.20 -12.26
CA GLY A 47 0.27 -11.76 -11.48
C GLY A 47 0.66 -13.18 -11.90
N ARG A 48 -0.21 -13.89 -12.62
CA ARG A 48 0.05 -15.22 -13.19
C ARG A 48 0.62 -15.17 -14.61
N GLU A 49 0.64 -14.00 -15.23
CA GLU A 49 1.07 -13.80 -16.63
C GLU A 49 0.26 -14.61 -17.67
N LEU A 50 -0.99 -14.98 -17.35
CA LEU A 50 -1.85 -15.83 -18.19
C LEU A 50 -2.90 -15.06 -18.99
N LEU A 51 -3.00 -13.74 -18.84
CA LEU A 51 -4.04 -12.91 -19.50
C LEU A 51 -4.02 -12.94 -21.03
N HIS A 52 -2.91 -13.36 -21.62
CA HIS A 52 -2.79 -13.57 -23.06
C HIS A 52 -3.68 -14.74 -23.55
N THR A 53 -4.00 -15.69 -22.67
CA THR A 53 -4.89 -16.82 -22.97
C THR A 53 -6.37 -16.41 -22.95
N LYS A 54 -7.17 -16.98 -23.84
CA LYS A 54 -8.63 -16.75 -23.86
C LYS A 54 -9.29 -17.32 -22.59
N GLU A 55 -8.85 -18.49 -22.15
CA GLU A 55 -9.35 -19.16 -20.94
C GLU A 55 -9.21 -18.28 -19.69
N ARG A 56 -8.04 -17.67 -19.44
CA ARG A 56 -7.86 -16.77 -18.29
C ARG A 56 -8.82 -15.58 -18.34
N ARG A 57 -9.10 -15.05 -19.54
CA ARG A 57 -10.01 -13.93 -19.73
C ARG A 57 -11.46 -14.33 -19.50
N ASP A 58 -11.91 -15.38 -20.19
CA ASP A 58 -13.29 -15.87 -20.10
C ASP A 58 -13.63 -16.31 -18.67
N ASN A 59 -12.72 -17.01 -17.97
CA ASN A 59 -12.91 -17.40 -16.57
C ASN A 59 -12.99 -16.18 -15.63
N THR A 60 -12.16 -15.17 -15.87
CA THR A 60 -12.17 -13.93 -15.07
C THR A 60 -13.48 -13.16 -15.28
N CYS A 61 -13.91 -13.00 -16.54
CA CYS A 61 -15.18 -12.37 -16.88
C CYS A 61 -16.36 -13.14 -16.29
N GLY A 62 -16.38 -14.47 -16.43
CA GLY A 62 -17.41 -15.34 -15.87
C GLY A 62 -17.51 -15.19 -14.36
N TYR A 63 -16.37 -15.24 -13.64
CA TYR A 63 -16.34 -15.07 -12.19
C TYR A 63 -16.89 -13.69 -11.77
N LEU A 64 -16.48 -12.63 -12.46
CA LEU A 64 -16.97 -11.27 -12.16
C LEU A 64 -18.48 -11.15 -12.46
N CYS A 65 -18.96 -11.67 -13.59
CA CYS A 65 -20.39 -11.73 -13.89
C CYS A 65 -21.18 -12.54 -12.84
N ASP A 66 -20.63 -13.64 -12.34
CA ASP A 66 -21.27 -14.48 -11.33
C ASP A 66 -21.33 -13.80 -9.95
N VAL A 67 -20.28 -13.04 -9.59
CA VAL A 67 -20.24 -12.26 -8.34
C VAL A 67 -21.25 -11.12 -8.39
N PHE A 68 -21.36 -10.42 -9.54
CA PHE A 68 -22.18 -9.22 -9.67
C PHE A 68 -23.60 -9.46 -10.22
N LYS A 69 -23.88 -10.62 -10.80
CA LYS A 69 -25.19 -11.06 -11.32
C LYS A 69 -25.96 -9.94 -12.04
N GLU A 70 -27.15 -9.59 -11.54
CA GLU A 70 -28.07 -8.61 -12.11
C GLU A 70 -27.54 -7.17 -12.10
N TYR A 71 -26.46 -6.91 -11.35
CA TYR A 71 -25.82 -5.59 -11.28
C TYR A 71 -24.79 -5.37 -12.38
N CYS A 72 -24.37 -6.42 -13.11
CA CYS A 72 -23.41 -6.32 -14.22
C CYS A 72 -24.15 -6.18 -15.57
N ILE A 73 -23.98 -5.04 -16.24
CA ILE A 73 -24.54 -4.84 -17.60
C ILE A 73 -23.66 -5.56 -18.63
N SER A 74 -22.34 -5.41 -18.53
CA SER A 74 -21.37 -6.09 -19.38
C SER A 74 -19.98 -6.12 -18.74
N CYS A 75 -19.22 -7.16 -19.06
CA CYS A 75 -17.85 -7.37 -18.64
C CYS A 75 -16.99 -7.65 -19.88
N GLU A 76 -16.00 -6.82 -20.17
CA GLU A 76 -15.08 -7.06 -21.26
C GLU A 76 -13.62 -6.95 -20.82
N LEU A 77 -12.85 -8.01 -21.07
CA LEU A 77 -11.43 -8.07 -20.77
C LEU A 77 -10.62 -8.15 -22.04
N GLN A 78 -9.84 -7.11 -22.30
CA GLN A 78 -9.09 -6.95 -23.55
C GLN A 78 -7.59 -6.75 -23.27
N LEU A 79 -6.77 -6.98 -24.28
CA LEU A 79 -5.36 -6.59 -24.21
C LEU A 79 -5.30 -5.10 -24.49
N ALA A 80 -4.61 -4.34 -23.63
CA ALA A 80 -4.46 -2.90 -23.83
C ALA A 80 -3.72 -2.62 -25.14
N GLY A 81 -4.24 -1.68 -25.93
CA GLY A 81 -3.56 -1.20 -27.12
C GLY A 81 -2.32 -0.35 -26.81
N PRO A 82 -1.51 -0.02 -27.84
CA PRO A 82 -0.26 0.76 -27.70
C PRO A 82 -0.49 2.17 -27.10
N GLU A 83 -1.68 2.75 -27.27
CA GLU A 83 -2.10 4.01 -26.65
C GLU A 83 -2.08 3.97 -25.11
N CYS A 84 -2.23 2.79 -24.52
CA CYS A 84 -2.12 2.60 -23.08
C CYS A 84 -0.66 2.55 -22.60
N GLU A 85 0.31 2.25 -23.49
CA GLU A 85 1.74 2.30 -23.14
C GLU A 85 2.21 3.74 -22.89
N ASN A 86 1.73 4.69 -23.70
CA ASN A 86 2.00 6.12 -23.53
C ASN A 86 1.34 6.70 -22.26
N GLN A 87 0.22 6.10 -21.81
CA GLN A 87 -0.47 6.45 -20.58
C GLN A 87 0.12 5.79 -19.32
N ARG A 88 1.19 4.98 -19.42
CA ARG A 88 1.92 4.41 -18.27
C ARG A 88 2.68 5.44 -17.43
N THR A 89 2.75 6.68 -17.90
CA THR A 89 3.51 7.73 -17.22
C THR A 89 2.71 8.23 -16.01
N PHE A 90 3.06 7.73 -14.83
CA PHE A 90 2.57 8.29 -13.57
C PHE A 90 2.81 9.80 -13.56
N SER A 91 1.76 10.56 -13.26
CA SER A 91 1.88 12.00 -13.26
C SER A 91 2.84 12.45 -12.15
N SER A 92 3.81 13.30 -12.49
CA SER A 92 4.84 13.71 -11.52
C SER A 92 4.21 14.37 -10.30
N LEU A 93 4.78 14.07 -9.13
CA LEU A 93 4.36 14.69 -7.88
C LEU A 93 4.95 16.10 -7.80
N PRO A 94 4.18 17.12 -7.38
CA PRO A 94 4.74 18.42 -7.02
C PRO A 94 5.84 18.27 -5.96
N MET A 95 6.87 19.12 -6.02
CA MET A 95 8.04 19.01 -5.14
C MET A 95 7.67 19.03 -3.65
N ALA A 96 6.81 19.96 -3.22
CA ALA A 96 6.36 20.05 -1.84
C ALA A 96 5.65 18.77 -1.35
N VAL A 97 4.87 18.13 -2.23
CA VAL A 97 4.16 16.88 -1.94
C VAL A 97 5.14 15.71 -1.82
N ALA A 98 6.15 15.66 -2.69
CA ALA A 98 7.20 14.64 -2.63
C ALA A 98 8.06 14.80 -1.35
N GLU A 99 8.41 16.02 -0.97
CA GLU A 99 9.14 16.30 0.27
C GLU A 99 8.35 15.88 1.51
N GLU A 100 7.03 16.12 1.53
CA GLU A 100 6.17 15.68 2.62
C GLU A 100 6.05 14.16 2.70
N LEU A 101 5.84 13.48 1.57
CA LEU A 101 5.69 12.02 1.52
C LEU A 101 6.98 11.27 1.87
N PHE A 102 8.12 11.76 1.41
CA PHE A 102 9.36 10.98 1.41
C PHE A 102 10.46 11.50 2.33
N SER A 103 10.20 12.54 3.13
CA SER A 103 11.14 13.01 4.14
C SER A 103 11.30 12.01 5.30
N CYS A 104 12.54 11.82 5.74
CA CYS A 104 12.91 10.91 6.84
C CYS A 104 12.47 11.40 8.24
N GLU A 105 12.04 12.66 8.38
CA GLU A 105 11.83 13.33 9.67
C GLU A 105 10.43 13.12 10.31
N LEU A 106 9.61 12.23 9.75
CA LEU A 106 8.25 12.01 10.25
C LEU A 106 8.19 11.44 11.68
N SER A 107 9.31 10.89 12.18
CA SER A 107 9.42 10.37 13.55
C SER A 107 9.27 11.45 14.64
N GLU A 108 9.52 12.73 14.36
CA GLU A 108 9.44 13.80 15.38
C GLU A 108 8.16 14.65 15.29
N LYS A 109 7.59 14.79 14.08
CA LYS A 109 6.37 15.58 13.87
C LYS A 109 5.07 14.83 14.20
N GLU A 110 5.05 13.50 14.09
CA GLU A 110 3.88 12.70 14.48
C GLU A 110 3.66 12.64 16.00
N SER A 111 4.69 12.85 16.82
CA SER A 111 4.53 13.06 18.26
C SER A 111 3.82 14.38 18.61
N CYS A 112 3.87 15.39 17.73
CA CYS A 112 3.27 16.70 17.99
C CYS A 112 1.82 16.81 17.50
N THR A 113 1.41 16.05 16.48
CA THR A 113 0.04 16.08 15.94
C THR A 113 -0.92 15.13 16.66
N GLN A 114 -0.41 14.14 17.40
CA GLN A 114 -1.21 13.26 18.26
C GLN A 114 -1.63 13.89 19.60
N ALA A 115 -1.18 15.11 19.91
CA ALA A 115 -1.46 15.80 21.17
C ALA A 115 -2.83 16.51 21.22
N LEU A 116 -3.63 16.48 20.15
CA LEU A 116 -4.95 17.13 20.13
C LEU A 116 -6.07 16.15 19.72
N GLY A 117 -6.32 15.17 20.59
CA GLY A 117 -7.46 14.27 20.47
C GLY A 117 -7.44 13.22 21.59
N THR A 118 -8.37 13.31 22.52
CA THR A 118 -8.49 12.49 23.73
C THR A 118 -8.51 10.97 23.45
N ALA A 119 -7.35 10.32 23.59
CA ALA A 119 -7.15 8.97 24.13
C ALA A 119 -5.63 8.71 24.21
N THR A 120 -5.10 8.57 25.43
CA THR A 120 -3.70 8.24 25.71
C THR A 120 -3.37 6.83 25.20
N THR A 121 -3.11 6.70 23.90
CA THR A 121 -2.51 5.49 23.36
C THR A 121 -1.02 5.51 23.71
N PRO A 122 -0.45 4.44 24.29
CA PRO A 122 0.98 4.39 24.56
C PRO A 122 1.76 4.55 23.25
N PRO A 123 2.94 5.20 23.26
CA PRO A 123 3.72 5.41 22.06
C PRO A 123 3.94 4.06 21.37
N LYS A 124 3.70 4.00 20.05
CA LYS A 124 3.97 2.82 19.23
C LYS A 124 5.43 2.41 19.47
N LYS A 125 5.62 1.26 20.08
CA LYS A 125 6.94 0.81 20.53
C LYS A 125 7.42 -0.31 19.62
N ALA A 126 8.47 -0.04 18.87
CA ALA A 126 9.24 -1.04 18.14
C ALA A 126 10.60 -1.21 18.84
N ILE A 127 10.81 -2.37 19.44
CA ILE A 127 12.06 -2.74 20.09
C ILE A 127 12.74 -3.78 19.20
N VAL A 128 14.02 -3.56 18.95
CA VAL A 128 14.89 -4.53 18.27
C VAL A 128 16.12 -4.66 19.15
N THR A 129 16.36 -5.85 19.68
CA THR A 129 17.58 -6.22 20.40
C THR A 129 18.41 -7.17 19.56
N VAL A 130 19.72 -7.11 19.74
CA VAL A 130 20.67 -7.93 19.00
C VAL A 130 21.40 -8.82 19.98
N ASP A 131 21.39 -10.11 19.69
CA ASP A 131 22.28 -11.09 20.32
C ASP A 131 23.20 -11.67 19.25
N ASN A 132 24.50 -11.40 19.39
CA ASN A 132 25.53 -11.88 18.48
C ASN A 132 26.40 -12.99 19.09
N LEU A 133 25.96 -13.62 20.17
CA LEU A 133 26.69 -14.67 20.90
C LEU A 133 26.08 -16.06 20.70
N LEU A 134 24.76 -16.14 20.46
CA LEU A 134 24.02 -17.41 20.39
C LEU A 134 24.44 -18.35 19.25
N SER A 135 24.98 -17.84 18.14
CA SER A 135 25.42 -18.66 17.00
C SER A 135 26.76 -18.17 16.45
N PRO A 136 27.70 -19.04 16.09
CA PRO A 136 28.94 -18.62 15.42
C PRO A 136 28.70 -18.09 14.00
N ALA A 137 27.61 -18.50 13.34
CA ALA A 137 27.34 -18.20 11.94
C ALA A 137 26.23 -17.14 11.72
N HIS A 138 25.43 -16.84 12.74
CA HIS A 138 24.27 -15.95 12.62
C HIS A 138 24.25 -14.90 13.72
N THR A 139 23.58 -13.79 13.42
CA THR A 139 23.18 -12.77 14.38
C THR A 139 21.71 -12.98 14.70
N LEU A 140 21.33 -12.96 15.97
CA LEU A 140 19.93 -13.02 16.40
C LEU A 140 19.38 -11.61 16.57
N LEU A 141 18.29 -11.30 15.88
CA LEU A 141 17.45 -10.14 16.17
C LEU A 141 16.22 -10.60 16.95
N GLN A 142 15.96 -9.97 18.09
CA GLN A 142 14.70 -10.15 18.81
C GLN A 142 13.89 -8.87 18.68
N ILE A 143 12.72 -9.01 18.10
CA ILE A 143 11.84 -7.92 17.69
C ILE A 143 10.58 -8.00 18.54
N GLN A 144 10.19 -6.85 19.10
CA GLN A 144 8.90 -6.67 19.75
C GLN A 144 8.24 -5.41 19.19
N CYS A 145 7.05 -5.56 18.64
CA CYS A 145 6.31 -4.45 18.04
C CYS A 145 4.79 -4.66 18.13
N VAL A 146 4.03 -3.62 17.79
CA VAL A 146 2.57 -3.70 17.67
C VAL A 146 2.25 -4.64 16.52
N ASP A 147 1.30 -5.55 16.75
CA ASP A 147 0.79 -6.43 15.71
C ASP A 147 -0.03 -5.61 14.71
N GLN A 148 0.27 -5.78 13.43
CA GLN A 148 -0.33 -4.99 12.36
C GLN A 148 -0.36 -5.81 11.08
N LYS A 149 -1.33 -5.49 10.21
CA LYS A 149 -1.40 -6.02 8.86
C LYS A 149 -0.09 -5.74 8.13
N GLY A 150 0.41 -6.71 7.37
CA GLY A 150 1.63 -6.56 6.57
C GLY A 150 2.94 -6.61 7.35
N LEU A 151 2.93 -6.76 8.67
CA LEU A 151 4.14 -6.68 9.52
C LEU A 151 5.30 -7.58 9.04
N PHE A 152 5.01 -8.84 8.71
CA PHE A 152 6.04 -9.75 8.21
C PHE A 152 6.58 -9.34 6.85
N TYR A 153 5.71 -8.87 5.96
CA TYR A 153 6.11 -8.36 4.66
C TYR A 153 7.05 -7.16 4.84
N ASP A 154 6.69 -6.20 5.70
CA ASP A 154 7.49 -5.01 5.95
C ASP A 154 8.89 -5.37 6.52
N ILE A 155 8.95 -6.32 7.48
CA ILE A 155 10.20 -6.79 8.08
C ILE A 155 11.08 -7.52 7.05
N LEU A 156 10.51 -8.47 6.31
CA LEU A 156 11.26 -9.28 5.35
C LEU A 156 11.72 -8.45 4.14
N ARG A 157 10.86 -7.55 3.62
CA ARG A 157 11.22 -6.58 2.59
C ARG A 157 12.39 -5.71 3.06
N THR A 158 12.28 -5.12 4.25
CA THR A 158 13.35 -4.28 4.82
C THR A 158 14.67 -5.03 4.97
N SER A 159 14.61 -6.29 5.44
CA SER A 159 15.80 -7.13 5.58
C SER A 159 16.46 -7.35 4.21
N LYS A 160 15.66 -7.65 3.18
CA LYS A 160 16.14 -7.81 1.81
C LYS A 160 16.77 -6.54 1.24
N ASP A 161 16.13 -5.38 1.44
CA ASP A 161 16.64 -4.09 0.96
C ASP A 161 17.99 -3.71 1.62
N LEU A 162 18.23 -4.20 2.83
CA LEU A 162 19.50 -4.04 3.55
C LEU A 162 20.56 -5.09 3.17
N ASN A 163 20.30 -5.93 2.17
CA ASN A 163 21.14 -7.06 1.79
C ASN A 163 21.39 -8.06 2.95
N ILE A 164 20.36 -8.25 3.78
CA ILE A 164 20.36 -9.18 4.91
C ILE A 164 19.50 -10.39 4.56
N GLN A 165 20.08 -11.57 4.70
CA GLN A 165 19.39 -12.84 4.56
C GLN A 165 18.83 -13.27 5.92
N VAL A 166 17.53 -13.52 5.98
CA VAL A 166 16.87 -14.19 7.10
C VAL A 166 17.00 -15.70 6.89
N ALA A 167 17.80 -16.37 7.71
CA ALA A 167 18.03 -17.81 7.62
C ALA A 167 16.95 -18.61 8.37
N TYR A 168 16.46 -18.07 9.48
CA TYR A 168 15.40 -18.68 10.27
C TYR A 168 14.60 -17.58 10.98
N GLY A 169 13.30 -17.78 11.10
CA GLY A 169 12.40 -16.88 11.83
C GLY A 169 11.45 -17.66 12.72
N ARG A 170 11.34 -17.25 13.98
CA ARG A 170 10.33 -17.72 14.92
C ARG A 170 9.37 -16.59 15.22
N PHE A 171 8.09 -16.85 15.00
CA PHE A 171 7.03 -15.88 15.24
C PHE A 171 6.14 -16.36 16.38
N SER A 172 5.92 -15.50 17.37
CA SER A 172 4.96 -15.78 18.43
C SER A 172 3.55 -15.32 18.03
N SER A 173 2.54 -15.92 18.67
CA SER A 173 1.17 -15.42 18.60
C SER A 173 1.09 -14.02 19.20
N SER A 174 0.16 -13.22 18.68
CA SER A 174 -0.13 -11.89 19.20
C SER A 174 -0.64 -11.97 20.64
N ILE A 175 -0.05 -11.20 21.55
CA ILE A 175 -0.48 -11.11 22.96
C ILE A 175 -0.76 -9.63 23.24
N LYS A 176 -2.02 -9.30 23.56
CA LYS A 176 -2.48 -7.93 23.83
C LYS A 176 -2.11 -6.93 22.72
N GLY A 177 -2.17 -7.37 21.46
CA GLY A 177 -1.85 -6.53 20.30
C GLY A 177 -0.36 -6.31 20.05
N TYR A 178 0.53 -7.04 20.75
CA TYR A 178 1.96 -7.05 20.48
C TYR A 178 2.41 -8.41 19.95
N ARG A 179 3.41 -8.38 19.09
CA ARG A 179 4.03 -9.58 18.52
C ARG A 179 5.53 -9.59 18.82
N ASN A 180 6.03 -10.75 19.25
CA ASN A 180 7.46 -10.99 19.40
C ASN A 180 7.96 -11.89 18.26
N MET A 181 9.16 -11.61 17.76
CA MET A 181 9.81 -12.38 16.71
C MET A 181 11.30 -12.55 17.00
N ASP A 182 11.83 -13.72 16.69
CA ASP A 182 13.26 -14.00 16.72
C ASP A 182 13.72 -14.33 15.30
N LEU A 183 14.65 -13.55 14.76
CA LEU A 183 15.20 -13.74 13.42
C LEU A 183 16.69 -14.04 13.50
N LEU A 184 17.11 -15.18 12.97
CA LEU A 184 18.52 -15.46 12.71
C LEU A 184 18.88 -14.93 11.34
N ILE A 185 19.76 -13.94 11.32
CA ILE A 185 20.15 -13.22 10.13
C ILE A 185 21.64 -13.34 9.84
N ARG A 186 22.00 -13.15 8.58
CA ARG A 186 23.37 -13.05 8.07
C ARG A 186 23.41 -12.13 6.86
N GLN A 187 24.60 -11.72 6.44
CA GLN A 187 24.80 -10.99 5.20
C GLN A 187 24.48 -11.89 4.00
N THR A 188 24.17 -11.26 2.86
CA THR A 188 23.94 -11.96 1.59
C THR A 188 25.15 -12.76 1.08
N ASP A 189 26.37 -12.40 1.49
CA ASP A 189 27.58 -13.18 1.22
C ASP A 189 27.74 -14.42 2.14
N GLY A 190 26.75 -14.67 3.01
CA GLY A 190 26.71 -15.77 3.96
C GLY A 190 27.44 -15.52 5.27
N LYS A 191 28.11 -14.37 5.44
CA LYS A 191 28.84 -14.04 6.68
C LYS A 191 27.92 -13.52 7.77
N LYS A 192 28.32 -13.79 9.02
CA LYS A 192 27.69 -13.21 10.20
C LYS A 192 27.88 -11.70 10.23
N ILE A 193 26.87 -10.96 10.72
CA ILE A 193 26.96 -9.51 10.85
C ILE A 193 27.71 -9.18 12.15
N VAL A 194 28.95 -8.71 12.03
CA VAL A 194 29.80 -8.36 13.18
C VAL A 194 29.94 -6.85 13.35
N ASP A 195 29.83 -6.08 12.26
CA ASP A 195 29.98 -4.63 12.29
C ASP A 195 28.86 -3.96 13.13
N PRO A 196 29.20 -3.29 14.25
CA PRO A 196 28.23 -2.59 15.07
C PRO A 196 27.46 -1.49 14.33
N LYS A 197 28.08 -0.82 13.35
CA LYS A 197 27.42 0.23 12.57
C LYS A 197 26.34 -0.35 11.67
N LEU A 198 26.64 -1.46 10.98
CA LEU A 198 25.66 -2.18 10.18
C LEU A 198 24.50 -2.71 11.02
N LEU A 199 24.79 -3.24 12.22
CA LEU A 199 23.75 -3.69 13.17
C LEU A 199 22.86 -2.54 13.63
N ALA A 200 23.45 -1.40 14.02
CA ALA A 200 22.71 -0.22 14.44
C ALA A 200 21.82 0.32 13.30
N ASN A 201 22.35 0.41 12.08
CA ASN A 201 21.59 0.81 10.90
C ASN A 201 20.42 -0.15 10.63
N THR A 202 20.67 -1.45 10.69
CA THR A 202 19.64 -2.50 10.51
C THR A 202 18.52 -2.34 11.53
N CYS A 203 18.87 -2.17 12.80
CA CYS A 203 17.89 -1.99 13.87
C CYS A 203 17.09 -0.69 13.69
N SER A 204 17.75 0.41 13.33
CA SER A 204 17.10 1.70 13.09
C SER A 204 16.10 1.60 11.94
N ARG A 205 16.50 1.03 10.81
CA ARG A 205 15.66 0.89 9.63
C ARG A 205 14.49 -0.05 9.86
N LEU A 206 14.69 -1.18 10.53
CA LEU A 206 13.59 -2.08 10.90
C LEU A 206 12.58 -1.38 11.81
N LYS A 207 13.03 -0.57 12.77
CA LYS A 207 12.14 0.21 13.64
C LYS A 207 11.32 1.22 12.85
N GLU A 208 11.97 2.00 11.99
CA GLU A 208 11.31 2.98 11.12
C GLU A 208 10.19 2.32 10.30
N GLU A 209 10.49 1.19 9.66
CA GLU A 209 9.55 0.48 8.78
C GLU A 209 8.43 -0.22 9.54
N MET A 210 8.66 -0.69 10.77
CA MET A 210 7.59 -1.22 11.61
C MET A 210 6.65 -0.12 12.10
N LEU A 211 7.17 1.08 12.41
CA LEU A 211 6.37 2.18 12.94
C LEU A 211 5.60 2.91 11.85
N HIS A 212 6.23 3.10 10.69
CA HIS A 212 5.69 3.82 9.56
C HIS A 212 6.03 3.04 8.25
N PRO A 213 5.34 1.93 7.95
CA PRO A 213 5.55 1.19 6.69
C PRO A 213 4.92 1.88 5.46
N LEU A 214 4.02 2.84 5.71
CA LEU A 214 3.24 3.56 4.72
C LEU A 214 3.24 5.05 5.03
N ARG A 215 3.00 5.87 4.02
CA ARG A 215 2.81 7.33 4.10
C ARG A 215 1.46 7.65 3.51
N VAL A 216 0.67 8.50 4.17
CA VAL A 216 -0.69 8.85 3.75
C VAL A 216 -0.88 10.33 3.96
N ILE A 217 -1.20 11.06 2.88
CA ILE A 217 -1.49 12.50 2.93
C ILE A 217 -2.67 12.83 2.02
N ILE A 218 -3.33 13.95 2.29
CA ILE A 218 -4.33 14.55 1.38
C ILE A 218 -3.82 15.94 1.00
N THR A 219 -3.75 16.20 -0.30
CA THR A 219 -3.29 17.46 -0.87
C THR A 219 -4.27 17.98 -1.92
N ASN A 220 -4.04 19.19 -2.40
CA ASN A 220 -4.82 19.79 -3.49
C ASN A 220 -3.98 19.84 -4.75
N ARG A 221 -4.62 19.54 -5.88
CA ARG A 221 -4.09 19.74 -7.22
C ARG A 221 -4.98 20.73 -7.95
N GLY A 222 -4.71 22.03 -7.76
CA GLY A 222 -5.60 23.06 -8.25
C GLY A 222 -6.93 23.01 -7.49
N PRO A 223 -8.10 22.91 -8.17
CA PRO A 223 -9.39 22.79 -7.51
C PRO A 223 -9.64 21.39 -6.93
N ASP A 224 -8.89 20.37 -7.37
CA ASP A 224 -9.22 19.00 -7.03
C ASP A 224 -8.49 18.53 -5.76
N THR A 225 -9.18 17.72 -4.95
CA THR A 225 -8.61 17.06 -3.77
C THR A 225 -8.04 15.69 -4.14
N GLU A 226 -6.79 15.41 -3.75
CA GLU A 226 -6.11 14.14 -4.01
C GLU A 226 -5.64 13.48 -2.71
N LEU A 227 -5.91 12.18 -2.57
CA LEU A 227 -5.32 11.31 -1.56
C LEU A 227 -4.12 10.59 -2.15
N LEU A 228 -3.00 10.63 -1.42
CA LEU A 228 -1.78 9.94 -1.77
C LEU A 228 -1.41 8.93 -0.68
N VAL A 229 -1.19 7.69 -1.09
CA VAL A 229 -0.63 6.64 -0.24
C VAL A 229 0.68 6.16 -0.85
N ALA A 230 1.75 6.12 -0.09
CA ALA A 230 3.04 5.62 -0.57
C ALA A 230 3.59 4.52 0.35
N ASN A 231 4.15 3.47 -0.25
CA ASN A 231 4.93 2.45 0.46
C ASN A 231 6.24 2.16 -0.25
N PRO A 232 7.28 1.73 0.48
CA PRO A 232 8.48 1.20 -0.13
C PRO A 232 8.17 -0.03 -1.00
N VAL A 233 8.91 -0.16 -2.09
CA VAL A 233 8.81 -1.29 -3.04
C VAL A 233 9.89 -2.31 -2.71
N GLU A 234 9.58 -3.59 -2.85
CA GLU A 234 10.62 -4.62 -2.89
C GLU A 234 11.52 -4.44 -4.13
N LEU A 235 12.78 -4.90 -4.06
CA LEU A 235 13.68 -4.97 -5.23
C LEU A 235 13.07 -5.67 -6.47
N CYS A 236 12.09 -6.57 -6.29
CA CYS A 236 11.39 -7.23 -7.40
C CYS A 236 10.34 -6.32 -8.09
N GLY A 237 10.19 -5.08 -7.63
CA GLY A 237 9.26 -4.12 -8.20
C GLY A 237 7.82 -4.32 -7.75
N LYS A 238 7.55 -5.12 -6.70
CA LYS A 238 6.20 -5.26 -6.10
C LYS A 238 6.10 -4.42 -4.84
N GLY A 239 5.02 -3.66 -4.69
CA GLY A 239 4.72 -2.97 -3.44
C GLY A 239 3.90 -3.82 -2.48
N ARG A 240 3.48 -3.19 -1.39
CA ARG A 240 2.74 -3.83 -0.31
C ARG A 240 1.39 -4.34 -0.82
N PRO A 241 1.01 -5.61 -0.57
CA PRO A 241 -0.26 -6.15 -1.02
C PRO A 241 -1.47 -5.41 -0.43
N ARG A 242 -2.58 -5.41 -1.17
CA ARG A 242 -3.91 -4.92 -0.76
C ARG A 242 -4.04 -3.42 -0.46
N VAL A 243 -3.00 -2.61 -0.68
CA VAL A 243 -3.07 -1.15 -0.42
C VAL A 243 -4.22 -0.50 -1.20
N PHE A 244 -4.34 -0.78 -2.51
CA PHE A 244 -5.42 -0.24 -3.33
C PHE A 244 -6.80 -0.62 -2.76
N TYR A 245 -7.03 -1.92 -2.55
CA TYR A 245 -8.29 -2.43 -2.00
C TYR A 245 -8.64 -1.77 -0.67
N ASP A 246 -7.72 -1.78 0.31
CA ASP A 246 -7.97 -1.24 1.64
C ASP A 246 -8.34 0.25 1.59
N VAL A 247 -7.63 1.03 0.77
CA VAL A 247 -7.94 2.46 0.60
C VAL A 247 -9.32 2.65 -0.02
N THR A 248 -9.63 1.95 -1.11
CA THR A 248 -10.94 2.07 -1.77
C THR A 248 -12.08 1.66 -0.82
N LEU A 249 -11.90 0.59 -0.05
CA LEU A 249 -12.86 0.14 0.95
C LEU A 249 -13.07 1.18 2.06
N THR A 250 -11.99 1.79 2.57
CA THR A 250 -12.11 2.86 3.55
C THR A 250 -12.88 4.04 2.97
N LEU A 251 -12.53 4.50 1.77
CA LEU A 251 -13.20 5.63 1.13
C LEU A 251 -14.71 5.39 0.94
N LYS A 252 -15.11 4.19 0.47
CA LYS A 252 -16.53 3.79 0.40
C LYS A 252 -17.22 3.83 1.76
N LYS A 253 -16.58 3.33 2.82
CA LYS A 253 -17.12 3.40 4.19
C LYS A 253 -17.28 4.83 4.71
N LEU A 254 -16.49 5.78 4.17
CA LEU A 254 -16.59 7.20 4.48
C LEU A 254 -17.59 7.93 3.60
N GLY A 255 -18.19 7.27 2.60
CA GLY A 255 -19.03 7.92 1.60
C GLY A 255 -18.24 8.87 0.68
N ILE A 256 -16.93 8.64 0.52
CA ILE A 256 -16.08 9.46 -0.35
C ILE A 256 -15.95 8.75 -1.70
N CYS A 257 -16.37 9.42 -2.76
CA CYS A 257 -16.30 8.90 -4.12
C CYS A 257 -14.90 9.12 -4.71
N ILE A 258 -14.48 8.18 -5.57
CA ILE A 258 -13.21 8.22 -6.28
C ILE A 258 -13.53 8.54 -7.73
N PHE A 259 -12.99 9.64 -8.24
CA PHE A 259 -13.13 10.00 -9.65
C PHE A 259 -12.15 9.22 -10.53
N SER A 260 -10.90 9.11 -10.06
CA SER A 260 -9.89 8.30 -10.72
C SER A 260 -8.82 7.84 -9.73
N ALA A 261 -8.12 6.77 -10.06
CA ALA A 261 -6.95 6.35 -9.29
C ALA A 261 -5.85 5.81 -10.19
N GLU A 262 -4.59 6.01 -9.79
CA GLU A 262 -3.42 5.48 -10.49
C GLU A 262 -2.36 5.02 -9.51
N ILE A 263 -1.66 3.94 -9.86
CA ILE A 263 -0.46 3.49 -9.18
C ILE A 263 0.74 3.88 -10.03
N GLY A 264 1.75 4.46 -9.39
CA GLY A 264 3.03 4.71 -10.02
C GLY A 264 4.22 4.49 -9.13
N ARG A 265 5.38 4.80 -9.69
CA ARG A 265 6.68 4.65 -9.05
C ARG A 265 7.28 6.02 -8.79
N HIS A 266 7.87 6.18 -7.62
CA HIS A 266 8.68 7.34 -7.29
C HIS A 266 10.03 6.90 -6.72
N SER A 267 11.11 7.47 -7.27
CA SER A 267 12.48 7.17 -6.86
C SER A 267 13.00 8.26 -5.93
N THR A 268 13.48 7.87 -4.76
CA THR A 268 14.30 8.75 -3.91
C THR A 268 15.75 8.27 -3.94
N GLN A 269 16.67 9.03 -3.32
CA GLN A 269 18.07 8.62 -3.20
C GLN A 269 18.22 7.26 -2.50
N ASP A 270 17.34 6.99 -1.53
CA ASP A 270 17.46 5.82 -0.67
C ASP A 270 16.74 4.58 -1.21
N ARG A 271 15.62 4.75 -1.93
CA ARG A 271 14.77 3.63 -2.35
C ARG A 271 13.71 4.01 -3.39
N GLN A 272 13.04 2.98 -3.91
CA GLN A 272 11.83 3.12 -4.73
C GLN A 272 10.56 3.06 -3.88
N TRP A 273 9.56 3.82 -4.30
CA TRP A 273 8.22 3.90 -3.70
C TRP A 273 7.15 3.53 -4.72
N GLU A 274 6.13 2.81 -4.26
CA GLU A 274 4.86 2.68 -4.96
C GLU A 274 3.94 3.76 -4.42
N VAL A 275 3.39 4.58 -5.31
CA VAL A 275 2.53 5.69 -4.95
C VAL A 275 1.16 5.45 -5.56
N TYR A 276 0.15 5.43 -4.70
CA TYR A 276 -1.25 5.31 -5.03
C TYR A 276 -1.85 6.70 -4.97
N ARG A 277 -2.34 7.19 -6.09
CA ARG A 277 -2.96 8.50 -6.22
C ARG A 277 -4.44 8.30 -6.47
N PHE A 278 -5.28 8.87 -5.62
CA PHE A 278 -6.73 8.85 -5.75
C PHE A 278 -7.23 10.29 -5.89
N LEU A 279 -7.89 10.59 -7.00
CA LEU A 279 -8.62 11.83 -7.19
C LEU A 279 -10.00 11.66 -6.56
N LEU A 280 -10.31 12.48 -5.56
CA LEU A 280 -11.54 12.39 -4.78
C LEU A 280 -12.58 13.35 -5.34
N ASP A 281 -13.85 12.93 -5.35
CA ASP A 281 -14.96 13.80 -5.74
C ASP A 281 -15.34 14.71 -4.56
N GLU A 282 -15.34 16.02 -4.79
CA GLU A 282 -15.72 17.02 -3.79
C GLU A 282 -17.23 17.14 -3.59
N ASN A 283 -18.05 16.52 -4.44
CA ASN A 283 -19.52 16.50 -4.29
C ASN A 283 -20.02 15.58 -3.16
N CYS A 284 -19.12 15.04 -2.34
CA CYS A 284 -19.47 14.19 -1.21
C CYS A 284 -19.96 15.04 -0.02
N ASP A 285 -20.86 14.48 0.79
CA ASP A 285 -21.36 15.10 2.05
C ASP A 285 -20.25 15.33 3.11
N VAL A 286 -19.02 14.94 2.83
CA VAL A 286 -17.85 15.08 3.71
C VAL A 286 -17.10 16.36 3.35
N PRO A 287 -16.89 17.30 4.29
CA PRO A 287 -16.20 18.56 4.01
C PRO A 287 -14.69 18.34 3.82
N LEU A 288 -14.27 17.99 2.60
CA LEU A 288 -12.86 17.82 2.21
C LEU A 288 -12.05 19.11 2.30
N ALA A 289 -12.67 20.28 2.44
CA ALA A 289 -12.00 21.56 2.65
C ALA A 289 -11.43 21.74 4.07
N SER A 290 -11.93 21.00 5.07
CA SER A 290 -11.47 21.13 6.46
C SER A 290 -10.20 20.32 6.72
N SER A 291 -9.17 20.95 7.28
CA SER A 291 -7.94 20.27 7.72
C SER A 291 -8.22 19.17 8.76
N GLN A 292 -9.19 19.40 9.66
CA GLN A 292 -9.60 18.41 10.64
C GLN A 292 -10.24 17.19 9.99
N ALA A 293 -11.10 17.39 8.99
CA ALA A 293 -11.73 16.31 8.25
C ALA A 293 -10.68 15.49 7.48
N ARG A 294 -9.73 16.17 6.80
CA ARG A 294 -8.60 15.50 6.12
C ARG A 294 -7.80 14.62 7.07
N ASN A 295 -7.44 15.14 8.24
CA ASN A 295 -6.69 14.38 9.25
C ASN A 295 -7.46 13.13 9.72
N GLN A 296 -8.78 13.23 9.88
CA GLN A 296 -9.61 12.06 10.23
C GLN A 296 -9.66 11.02 9.11
N ILE A 297 -9.74 11.44 7.85
CA ILE A 297 -9.71 10.54 6.69
C ILE A 297 -8.36 9.83 6.63
N VAL A 298 -7.26 10.57 6.74
CA VAL A 298 -5.89 10.02 6.78
C VAL A 298 -5.72 9.02 7.92
N ASP A 299 -6.19 9.33 9.13
CA ASP A 299 -6.13 8.42 10.28
C ASP A 299 -6.93 7.12 10.04
N ARG A 300 -8.16 7.22 9.52
CA ARG A 300 -8.99 6.04 9.22
C ARG A 300 -8.38 5.14 8.14
N ILE A 301 -7.81 5.74 7.09
CA ILE A 301 -7.09 5.01 6.03
C ILE A 301 -5.87 4.31 6.62
N ARG A 302 -5.08 5.03 7.42
CA ARG A 302 -3.89 4.48 8.08
C ARG A 302 -4.25 3.30 8.99
N ARG A 303 -5.29 3.42 9.81
CA ARG A 303 -5.77 2.31 10.65
C ARG A 303 -6.18 1.10 9.82
N THR A 304 -6.94 1.31 8.74
CA THR A 304 -7.37 0.20 7.86
C THR A 304 -6.17 -0.50 7.22
N LEU A 305 -5.21 0.25 6.67
CA LEU A 305 -3.99 -0.29 6.07
C LEU A 305 -3.12 -1.06 7.07
N MET A 306 -3.13 -0.64 8.34
CA MET A 306 -2.40 -1.27 9.44
C MET A 306 -3.20 -2.37 10.15
N GLY A 307 -4.49 -2.56 9.82
CA GLY A 307 -5.37 -3.56 10.43
C GLY A 307 -5.76 -3.25 11.88
N TRP A 308 -5.92 -1.97 12.22
CA TRP A 308 -6.33 -1.48 13.54
C TRP A 308 -7.79 -1.01 13.60
#